data_AF-Q56FL7-F1
#
_entry.id   AF-Q56FL7-F1
#
_cell.length_a   1.000
_cell.length_b   1.000
_cell.length_c   1.000
_cell.angle_alpha   90.00
_cell.angle_beta   90.00
_cell.angle_gamma   90.00
#
_symmetry.space_group_name_H-M   'P 1'
#
loop_
_entity.id
_entity.type
_entity.pdbx_description
1 polymer ?
#
loop_
_entity_poly.entity_id
_entity_poly.type
_entity_poly.pdbx_seq_one_letter_code
_entity_poly.pdbx_strand_id
1 'polypeptide(L)' 'DRNLWNLKPFTTRDFSIRSLADRLGDLNYLIYVFPDRPKDEVFSKYYTPVL' A
#
# COMPACT_ATOMS: atom_id res chain seq x y z
N ASP A 1 -14.53 19.53 -12.48
CA ASP A 1 -14.56 18.64 -11.29
C ASP A 1 -13.19 18.04 -11.01
N ARG A 2 -12.76 18.01 -9.74
CA ARG A 2 -11.52 17.34 -9.34
C ARG A 2 -11.81 15.85 -9.16
N ASN A 3 -11.29 15.01 -10.04
CA ASN A 3 -11.41 13.57 -9.89
C ASN A 3 -10.34 13.06 -8.90
N LEU A 4 -10.76 12.37 -7.84
CA LEU A 4 -9.86 11.79 -6.84
C LEU A 4 -9.62 10.31 -7.16
N TRP A 5 -8.37 9.89 -7.11
CA TRP A 5 -7.99 8.51 -7.36
C TRP A 5 -8.26 7.65 -6.12
N ASN A 6 -9.31 6.83 -6.18
CA ASN A 6 -9.60 5.82 -5.19
C ASN A 6 -9.60 4.45 -5.85
N LEU A 7 -8.89 3.51 -5.24
CA LEU A 7 -8.88 2.12 -5.69
C LEU A 7 -10.15 1.41 -5.24
N LYS A 8 -10.44 0.27 -5.89
CA LYS A 8 -11.44 -0.66 -5.38
C LYS A 8 -11.00 -1.19 -4.01
N PRO A 9 -11.95 -1.48 -3.10
CA PRO A 9 -11.62 -2.04 -1.80
C PRO A 9 -10.88 -3.37 -1.92
N PHE A 10 -9.93 -3.61 -1.01
CA PHE A 10 -9.34 -4.93 -0.81
C PHE A 10 -10.17 -5.74 0.18
N THR A 11 -10.31 -7.03 -0.11
CA THR A 11 -11.03 -8.00 0.73
C THR A 11 -10.07 -8.90 1.51
N THR A 12 -10.59 -9.69 2.45
CA THR A 12 -9.80 -10.71 3.16
C THR A 12 -9.13 -11.70 2.20
N ARG A 13 -9.80 -12.06 1.10
CA ARG A 13 -9.22 -12.93 0.07
C ARG A 13 -7.99 -12.28 -0.56
N ASP A 14 -8.04 -10.99 -0.86
CA ASP A 14 -6.90 -10.27 -1.43
C ASP A 14 -5.69 -10.29 -0.50
N PHE A 15 -5.94 -10.11 0.81
CA PHE A 15 -4.89 -10.11 1.83
C PHE A 15 -4.33 -11.50 2.12
N SER A 16 -5.08 -12.58 1.87
CA SER A 16 -4.56 -13.96 1.97
C SER A 16 -3.55 -14.30 0.87
N ILE A 17 -3.65 -13.65 -0.29
CA ILE A 17 -2.75 -13.88 -1.44
C ILE A 17 -1.50 -13.00 -1.36
N ARG A 18 -1.66 -11.74 -0.93
CA ARG A 18 -0.58 -10.77 -0.80
C ARG A 18 -0.94 -9.76 0.27
N SER A 19 -0.03 -9.51 1.21
CA SER A 19 -0.28 -8.63 2.34
C SER A 19 -0.64 -7.21 1.90
N LEU A 20 -1.30 -6.45 2.78
CA LEU A 20 -1.58 -5.04 2.51
C LEU A 20 -0.29 -4.25 2.26
N ALA A 21 0.75 -4.49 3.06
CA ALA A 21 2.03 -3.79 2.92
C ALA A 21 2.65 -4.04 1.54
N ASP A 22 2.75 -5.29 1.11
CA ASP A 22 3.32 -5.63 -0.20
C ASP A 22 2.49 -5.02 -1.35
N ARG A 23 1.16 -5.07 -1.25
CA ARG A 23 0.27 -4.43 -2.24
C ARG A 23 0.46 -2.92 -2.32
N LEU A 24 0.65 -2.23 -1.18
CA LEU A 24 0.95 -0.80 -1.16
C LEU A 24 2.37 -0.51 -1.67
N GLY A 25 3.32 -1.42 -1.42
CA GLY A 25 4.69 -1.38 -1.94
C GLY A 25 4.71 -1.36 -3.47
N ASP A 26 3.94 -2.25 -4.11
CA ASP A 26 3.85 -2.37 -5.58
C ASP A 26 3.29 -1.11 -6.26
N LEU A 27 2.50 -0.31 -5.54
CA LEU A 27 1.90 0.92 -6.06
C LEU A 27 2.85 2.10 -5.88
N ASN A 28 3.73 2.30 -6.87
CA ASN A 28 4.75 3.35 -6.85
C ASN A 28 4.20 4.78 -6.79
N TYR A 29 2.94 5.00 -7.20
CA TYR A 29 2.30 6.32 -7.12
C TYR A 29 1.76 6.66 -5.72
N LEU A 30 1.74 5.70 -4.78
CA LEU A 30 1.46 5.95 -3.37
C LEU A 30 2.78 6.16 -2.64
N ILE A 31 3.03 7.40 -2.22
CA ILE A 31 4.34 7.84 -1.71
C ILE A 31 4.26 8.23 -0.23
N TYR A 32 3.15 8.82 0.21
CA TYR A 32 2.93 9.28 1.58
C TYR A 32 1.66 8.68 2.17
N VAL A 33 1.72 8.42 3.47
CA VAL A 33 0.60 8.05 4.31
C VAL A 33 0.21 9.29 5.10
N PHE A 34 -1.10 9.55 5.16
CA PHE A 34 -1.62 10.64 5.96
C PHE A 34 -1.13 10.55 7.43
N PRO A 35 -0.73 11.68 8.06
CA PRO A 35 -0.76 13.03 7.52
C PRO A 35 0.38 13.35 6.52
N ASP A 36 1.61 12.89 6.77
CA ASP A 36 2.81 13.37 6.07
C ASP A 36 4.00 12.39 6.14
N ARG A 37 3.73 11.11 6.43
CA ARG A 37 4.80 10.12 6.60
C ARG A 37 5.13 9.39 5.31
N PRO A 38 6.41 9.23 4.92
CA PRO A 38 6.79 8.39 3.79
C PRO A 38 6.25 6.96 3.92
N LYS A 39 5.77 6.38 2.81
CA LYS A 39 5.21 5.02 2.77
C LYS A 39 6.18 4.00 3.36
N ASP A 40 7.43 4.05 2.95
CA ASP A 40 8.43 3.06 3.35
C ASP A 40 8.84 3.20 4.82
N GLU A 41 8.77 4.40 5.39
CA GLU A 41 8.96 4.58 6.84
C GLU A 41 7.89 3.80 7.63
N VAL A 42 6.65 3.80 7.14
CA VAL A 42 5.52 3.16 7.82
C VAL A 42 5.45 1.66 7.55
N PHE A 43 5.67 1.24 6.30
CA PHE A 43 5.38 -0.13 5.85
C PHE A 43 6.61 -1.03 5.63
N SER A 44 7.84 -0.51 5.61
CA SER A 44 9.04 -1.30 5.31
C SER A 44 9.17 -2.56 6.16
N LYS A 45 8.90 -2.46 7.46
CA LYS A 45 8.97 -3.59 8.40
C LYS A 45 7.95 -4.71 8.15
N TYR A 46 6.96 -4.47 7.30
CA TYR A 46 5.91 -5.42 6.95
C TYR A 46 6.04 -5.97 5.52
N TYR A 47 7.02 -5.49 4.74
CA TYR A 47 7.29 -6.04 3.42
C TYR A 47 7.87 -7.45 3.53
N THR A 48 7.45 -8.32 2.62
CA THR A 48 8.03 -9.64 2.47
C THR A 48 9.44 -9.49 1.87
N PRO A 49 10.51 -9.98 2.52
CA PRO A 49 11.86 -9.91 1.97
C PRO A 49 11.93 -10.60 0.61
N VAL A 50 12.58 -9.96 -0.35
CA VAL A 50 12.94 -10.62 -1.62
C VAL A 50 14.07 -11.58 -1.29
N LEU A 51 13.84 -12.87 -1.50
CA LEU A 51 14.86 -13.92 -1.38
C LEU A 51 15.96 -13.76 -2.44
#